data_AF-X0Y6K4-F1
#
_entry.id   AF-X0Y6K4-F1
#
_cell.length_a   1.000
_cell.length_b   1.000
_cell.length_c   1.000
_cell.angle_alpha   90.00
_cell.angle_beta   90.00
_cell.angle_gamma   90.00
#
_symmetry.space_group_name_H-M   'P 1'
#
loop_
_entity.id
_entity.type
_entity.pdbx_description
1 polymer ?
#
loop_
_entity_poly.entity_id
_entity_poly.type
_entity_poly.pdbx_seq_one_letter_code
_entity_poly.pdbx_strand_id
1 'polypeptide(L)'
;RNILKAIPGVELYEMERIKEYAWCCGGGGGVFTAFKDFAQWTALERLEEAKDTGAQAISTSCPWCESNLGNAIKGMEEKIGLVSLTDLMIKAL
;
A
#
# COMPACT_ATOMS: atom_id res chain seq x y z
N ARG A 1 5.93 -11.10 -2.42
CA ARG A 1 7.41 -11.11 -2.55
C ARG A 1 7.84 -11.88 -3.80
N ASN A 2 7.69 -13.20 -3.85
CA ASN A 2 8.15 -13.99 -5.00
C ASN A 2 7.50 -13.55 -6.32
N ILE A 3 6.19 -13.26 -6.30
CA ILE A 3 5.47 -12.74 -7.48
C ILE A 3 6.09 -11.42 -7.96
N LEU A 4 6.25 -10.43 -7.08
CA LEU A 4 6.85 -9.13 -7.44
C LEU A 4 8.27 -9.27 -7.99
N LYS A 5 9.10 -10.14 -7.39
CA LYS A 5 10.47 -10.41 -7.86
C LYS A 5 10.52 -11.12 -9.22
N ALA A 6 9.45 -11.80 -9.61
CA ALA A 6 9.38 -12.51 -10.88
C ALA A 6 8.95 -11.61 -12.04
N ILE A 7 8.47 -10.38 -11.77
CA ILE A 7 8.03 -9.43 -12.79
C ILE A 7 9.25 -8.66 -13.32
N PRO A 8 9.58 -8.76 -14.63
CA PRO A 8 10.69 -8.01 -15.20
C PRO A 8 10.51 -6.49 -15.04
N GLY A 9 11.59 -5.80 -14.64
CA GLY A 9 11.56 -4.35 -14.43
C GLY A 9 10.94 -3.89 -13.11
N VAL A 10 10.46 -4.80 -12.27
CA VAL A 10 10.00 -4.49 -10.90
C VAL A 10 11.10 -4.82 -9.90
N GLU A 11 11.51 -3.83 -9.12
CA GLU A 11 12.40 -3.99 -7.99
C GLU A 11 11.60 -3.94 -6.68
N LEU A 12 11.83 -4.89 -5.78
CA LEU A 12 11.13 -4.98 -4.50
C LEU A 12 11.91 -4.25 -3.42
N TYR A 13 11.31 -3.19 -2.89
CA TYR A 13 11.75 -2.49 -1.70
C TYR A 13 10.92 -2.96 -0.50
N GLU A 14 11.57 -3.28 0.61
CA GLU A 14 10.91 -3.69 1.84
C GLU A 14 10.80 -2.49 2.78
N MET A 15 9.60 -2.25 3.30
CA MET A 15 9.34 -1.28 4.36
C MET A 15 10.03 -1.69 5.67
N GLU A 16 10.10 -0.79 6.65
CA GLU A 16 10.69 -1.08 7.96
C GLU A 16 10.02 -2.30 8.64
N ARG A 17 8.69 -2.34 8.62
CA ARG A 17 7.85 -3.35 9.24
C ARG A 17 7.31 -4.31 8.20
N ILE A 18 7.82 -5.53 8.28
CA ILE A 18 7.54 -6.62 7.35
C ILE A 18 6.96 -7.84 8.06
N LYS A 19 6.26 -8.68 7.28
CA LYS A 19 5.72 -9.98 7.70
C LYS A 19 4.80 -9.83 8.92
N GLU A 20 5.08 -10.51 10.02
CA GLU A 20 4.28 -10.47 11.26
C GLU A 20 4.25 -9.08 11.91
N TYR A 21 5.22 -8.21 11.61
CA TYR A 21 5.26 -6.83 12.11
C TYR A 21 4.55 -5.84 11.18
N ALA A 22 4.11 -6.28 9.99
CA ALA A 22 3.46 -5.44 9.00
C ALA A 22 2.18 -4.83 9.56
N TRP A 23 2.07 -3.50 9.47
CA TRP A 23 0.86 -2.80 9.87
C TRP A 23 -0.26 -2.92 8.83
N CYS A 24 -1.49 -2.96 9.34
CA CYS A 24 -2.72 -2.94 8.56
C CYS A 24 -2.97 -1.54 7.99
N CYS A 25 -3.63 -1.45 6.83
CA CYS A 25 -4.03 -0.16 6.27
C CYS A 25 -5.20 0.51 7.03
N GLY A 26 -5.93 -0.22 7.88
CA GLY A 26 -7.13 0.27 8.59
C GLY A 26 -8.44 0.21 7.81
N GLY A 27 -8.45 -0.30 6.58
CA GLY A 27 -9.64 -0.35 5.72
C GLY A 27 -10.64 -1.47 6.03
N GLY A 28 -10.22 -2.54 6.70
CA GLY A 28 -11.02 -3.74 6.94
C GLY A 28 -11.85 -3.73 8.23
N GLY A 29 -12.64 -4.78 8.46
CA GLY A 29 -13.31 -5.04 9.74
C GLY A 29 -14.36 -4.00 10.17
N GLY A 30 -14.87 -3.19 9.25
CA GLY A 30 -15.78 -2.09 9.56
C GLY A 30 -15.09 -0.84 10.14
N VAL A 31 -13.76 -0.85 10.26
CA VAL A 31 -13.00 0.28 10.82
C VAL A 31 -13.12 1.51 9.92
N PHE A 32 -13.05 1.34 8.60
CA PHE A 32 -13.20 2.44 7.65
C PHE A 32 -14.53 3.19 7.81
N THR A 33 -15.61 2.50 8.17
CA THR A 33 -16.93 3.13 8.34
C THR A 33 -17.15 3.65 9.76
N ALA A 34 -16.73 2.90 10.79
CA ALA A 34 -16.97 3.22 12.18
C ALA A 34 -15.95 4.22 12.78
N PHE A 35 -14.70 4.19 12.30
CA PHE A 35 -13.57 4.94 12.87
C PHE A 35 -12.71 5.55 11.76
N LYS A 36 -13.30 6.48 11.00
CA LYS A 36 -12.69 7.09 9.80
C LYS A 36 -11.31 7.69 10.05
N ASP A 37 -11.17 8.47 11.12
CA ASP A 37 -9.90 9.14 11.44
C ASP A 37 -8.78 8.13 11.75
N PHE A 38 -9.12 7.04 12.45
CA PHE A 38 -8.18 5.97 12.72
C PHE A 38 -7.79 5.22 11.44
N ALA A 39 -8.77 4.89 10.59
CA ALA A 39 -8.49 4.25 9.30
C ALA A 39 -7.59 5.12 8.40
N GLN A 40 -7.82 6.43 8.39
CA GLN A 40 -7.00 7.38 7.64
C GLN A 40 -5.60 7.50 8.24
N TRP A 41 -5.48 7.62 9.56
CA TRP A 41 -4.19 7.69 10.25
C TRP A 41 -3.33 6.44 9.96
N THR A 42 -3.88 5.23 10.13
CA THR A 42 -3.13 4.00 9.85
C THR A 42 -2.70 3.88 8.39
N ALA A 43 -3.50 4.38 7.46
CA ALA A 43 -3.14 4.39 6.05
C ALA A 43 -1.98 5.35 5.77
N LEU A 44 -1.99 6.54 6.37
CA LEU A 44 -0.92 7.54 6.23
C LEU A 44 0.40 7.03 6.81
N GLU A 45 0.39 6.45 8.02
CA GLU A 45 1.60 5.84 8.61
C GLU A 45 2.21 4.79 7.68
N ARG A 46 1.35 3.97 7.03
CA ARG A 46 1.81 2.94 6.12
C ARG A 46 2.35 3.50 4.80
N LEU A 47 1.84 4.63 4.35
CA LEU A 47 2.28 5.30 3.12
C LEU A 47 3.60 6.04 3.34
N GLU A 48 3.81 6.68 4.49
CA GLU A 48 5.10 7.29 4.83
C GLU A 48 6.19 6.22 4.96
N GLU A 49 5.89 5.11 5.62
CA GLU A 49 6.83 3.98 5.72
C GLU A 49 7.20 3.43 4.33
N ALA A 50 6.27 3.44 3.36
CA ALA A 50 6.57 3.06 1.98
C ALA A 50 7.45 4.10 1.27
N LYS A 51 7.21 5.40 1.49
CA LYS A 51 8.03 6.49 0.94
C LYS A 51 9.47 6.43 1.45
N ASP A 52 9.66 6.13 2.74
CA ASP A 52 10.99 6.05 3.36
C ASP A 52 11.89 4.98 2.72
N THR A 53 11.31 4.00 2.03
CA THR A 53 12.09 3.00 1.28
C THR A 53 12.68 3.52 -0.04
N GLY A 54 12.19 4.68 -0.54
CA GLY A 54 12.50 5.18 -1.88
C GLY A 54 11.68 4.53 -3.00
N ALA A 55 10.70 3.68 -2.68
CA ALA A 55 9.84 3.05 -3.68
C ALA A 55 8.94 4.06 -4.41
N GLN A 56 8.77 3.86 -5.72
CA GLN A 56 7.90 4.72 -6.54
C GLN A 56 6.41 4.46 -6.32
N ALA A 57 6.07 3.24 -5.89
CA ALA A 57 4.70 2.84 -5.64
C ALA A 57 4.62 1.76 -4.56
N ILE A 58 3.53 1.78 -3.79
CA ILE A 58 3.10 0.68 -2.95
C ILE A 58 2.16 -0.24 -3.74
N SER A 59 2.28 -1.55 -3.51
CA SER A 59 1.40 -2.55 -4.13
C SER A 59 0.66 -3.40 -3.11
N THR A 60 -0.59 -3.73 -3.42
CA THR A 60 -1.48 -4.55 -2.61
C THR A 60 -2.38 -5.40 -3.51
N SER A 61 -2.83 -6.55 -3.00
CA SER A 61 -3.85 -7.40 -3.64
C SER A 61 -5.19 -7.37 -2.90
N CYS A 62 -5.32 -6.48 -1.91
CA CYS A 62 -6.52 -6.33 -1.09
C CYS A 62 -7.31 -5.09 -1.52
N PRO A 63 -8.56 -5.24 -2.01
CA PRO A 63 -9.39 -4.12 -2.46
C PRO A 63 -9.69 -3.07 -1.36
N TRP A 64 -9.77 -3.50 -0.10
CA TRP A 64 -9.92 -2.58 1.04
C TRP A 64 -8.68 -1.72 1.26
N CYS A 65 -7.49 -2.29 1.07
CA CYS A 65 -6.25 -1.52 1.10
C CYS A 65 -6.20 -0.53 -0.06
N GLU A 66 -6.56 -0.96 -1.27
CA GLU A 66 -6.60 -0.06 -2.43
C GLU A 66 -7.50 1.16 -2.17
N SER A 67 -8.69 0.90 -1.62
CA SER A 67 -9.66 1.94 -1.31
C SER A 67 -9.15 2.89 -0.21
N ASN A 68 -8.65 2.35 0.91
CA ASN A 68 -8.24 3.18 2.04
C ASN A 68 -6.92 3.93 1.77
N LEU A 69 -5.91 3.24 1.26
CA LEU A 69 -4.63 3.87 0.89
C LEU A 69 -4.85 4.90 -0.23
N GLY A 70 -5.66 4.58 -1.24
CA GLY A 70 -5.98 5.51 -2.32
C GLY A 70 -6.72 6.75 -1.85
N ASN A 71 -7.59 6.63 -0.83
CA ASN A 71 -8.20 7.79 -0.20
C ASN A 71 -7.21 8.62 0.61
N ALA A 72 -6.31 7.98 1.37
CA ALA A 72 -5.27 8.68 2.13
C ALA A 72 -4.28 9.44 1.22
N ILE A 73 -3.85 8.85 0.10
CA ILE A 73 -2.95 9.48 -0.88
C ILE A 73 -3.50 10.81 -1.43
N LYS A 74 -4.83 10.95 -1.55
CA LYS A 74 -5.44 12.20 -2.03
C LYS A 74 -5.13 13.40 -1.13
N GLY A 75 -4.93 13.15 0.17
CA GLY A 75 -4.62 14.18 1.17
C GLY A 75 -3.13 14.42 1.41
N MET A 76 -2.24 13.66 0.76
CA MET A 76 -0.78 13.83 0.91
C MET A 76 -0.26 14.95 0.00
N GLU A 77 0.70 15.73 0.50
CA GLU A 77 1.46 16.70 -0.30
C GLU A 77 2.36 15.98 -1.30
N GLU A 78 3.19 15.05 -0.79
CA GLU A 78 4.07 14.20 -1.59
C GLU A 78 3.44 12.82 -1.78
N LYS A 79 2.99 12.54 -3.00
CA LYS A 79 2.23 11.32 -3.30
C LYS A 79 3.17 10.19 -3.73
N ILE A 80 2.97 9.02 -3.13
CA ILE A 80 3.49 7.74 -3.63
C ILE A 80 2.45 7.09 -4.56
N GLY A 81 2.92 6.35 -5.57
CA GLY A 81 2.03 5.58 -6.43
C GLY A 81 1.32 4.46 -5.66
N LEU A 82 0.11 4.10 -6.09
CA LEU A 82 -0.60 2.91 -5.64
C LEU A 82 -0.94 2.07 -6.86
N VAL A 83 -0.48 0.82 -6.88
CA VAL A 83 -0.70 -0.09 -8.01
C VAL A 83 -1.16 -1.45 -7.49
N SER A 84 -2.30 -1.95 -7.96
CA SER A 84 -2.74 -3.29 -7.55
C SER A 84 -1.76 -4.35 -8.06
N LEU A 85 -1.59 -5.44 -7.29
CA LEU A 85 -0.76 -6.56 -7.72
C LEU A 85 -1.28 -7.14 -9.05
N THR A 86 -2.61 -7.15 -9.23
CA THR A 86 -3.26 -7.65 -10.45
C THR A 86 -2.85 -6.82 -11.67
N ASP A 87 -2.83 -5.49 -11.56
CA ASP A 87 -2.43 -4.62 -12.67
C ASP A 87 -0.95 -4.82 -13.03
N LEU A 88 -0.08 -5.02 -12.02
CA LEU A 88 1.33 -5.34 -12.27
C LEU A 88 1.48 -6.66 -13.03
N MET A 89 0.71 -7.69 -12.65
CA MET A 89 0.74 -8.97 -13.36
C MET A 89 0.22 -8.85 -14.79
N ILE A 90 -0.86 -8.10 -15.02
CA ILE A 90 -1.42 -7.90 -16.37
C ILE A 90 -0.41 -7.18 -17.28
N LYS A 91 0.32 -6.19 -16.76
CA LYS A 91 1.36 -5.47 -17.51
C LYS A 91 2.62 -6.30 -17.78
N ALA A 92 2.79 -7.41 -17.08
CA ALA A 92 3.93 -8.32 -17.23
C ALA A 92 3.69 -9.43 -18.28
N LEU A 93 2.46 -9.57 -18.77
CA LEU A 93 2.07 -10.44 -19.89
C LEU A 93 2.40 -9.76 -21.22
#